data_AF-A0A529SL74-F1
#
_entry.id   AF-A0A529SL74-F1
#
_cell.length_a   1.000
_cell.length_b   1.000
_cell.length_c   1.000
_cell.angle_alpha   90.00
_cell.angle_beta   90.00
_cell.angle_gamma   90.00
#
_symmetry.space_group_name_H-M   'P 1'
#
loop_
_entity.id
_entity.type
_entity.pdbx_description
1 polymer ?
#
loop_
_entity_poly.entity_id
_entity_poly.type
_entity_poly.pdbx_seq_one_letter_code
_entity_poly.pdbx_strand_id
1 'polypeptide(L)'
;NIDRLRQLGADVSAIAAHGGHATGTAFVTYKADASRHFVFNIRNSAAGLLDIDDAARHLLADADHFHVMGSSLFSDKATDVVLAATAAVKARGGTVSFDPNVRREIMQDSSMRGALDSVLAQTDVFLPSGSELLLFSSAGDEQGAIAELLGRGIACIALKRGADGAVYH
;
A
#
# COMPACT_ATOMS: atom_id res chain seq x y z
N ASN A 1 15.65 -10.01 8.27
CA ASN A 1 15.08 -8.90 7.49
C ASN A 1 15.42 -7.53 8.05
N ILE A 2 15.28 -7.28 9.36
CA ILE A 2 15.68 -6.00 9.99
C ILE A 2 17.15 -5.68 9.70
N ASP A 3 18.07 -6.63 9.87
CA ASP A 3 19.50 -6.39 9.61
C ASP A 3 19.79 -6.02 8.16
N ARG A 4 19.05 -6.62 7.21
CA ARG A 4 19.16 -6.28 5.79
C ARG A 4 18.73 -4.84 5.53
N LEU A 5 17.61 -4.40 6.10
CA LEU A 5 17.14 -3.01 5.97
C LEU A 5 18.16 -2.03 6.56
N ARG A 6 18.68 -2.35 7.75
CA ARG A 6 19.72 -1.55 8.40
C ARG A 6 21.00 -1.47 7.57
N GLN A 7 21.43 -2.57 6.97
CA GLN A 7 22.60 -2.62 6.07
C GLN A 7 22.40 -1.77 4.80
N LEU A 8 21.15 -1.60 4.35
CA LEU A 8 20.79 -0.74 3.21
C LEU A 8 20.57 0.73 3.62
N GLY A 9 20.78 1.08 4.89
CA GLY A 9 20.67 2.45 5.38
C GLY A 9 19.25 2.90 5.75
N ALA A 10 18.27 1.98 5.79
CA ALA A 10 16.94 2.32 6.27
C ALA A 10 16.94 2.51 7.80
N ASP A 11 16.20 3.51 8.29
CA ASP A 11 15.84 3.58 9.69
C ASP A 11 14.86 2.44 10.02
N VAL A 12 15.21 1.66 11.05
CA VAL A 12 14.44 0.50 11.52
C VAL A 12 13.95 0.68 12.96
N SER A 13 14.07 1.90 13.51
CA SER A 13 13.70 2.27 14.88
C SER A 13 12.24 1.93 15.23
N ALA A 14 11.33 2.05 14.26
CA ALA A 14 9.91 1.76 14.42
C ALA A 14 9.51 0.30 14.08
N ILE A 15 10.46 -0.61 13.81
CA ILE A 15 10.13 -2.02 13.56
C ILE A 15 10.04 -2.76 14.90
N ALA A 16 8.82 -2.98 15.38
CA ALA A 16 8.55 -3.75 16.59
C ALA A 16 8.84 -5.26 16.41
N ALA A 17 9.42 -5.88 17.43
CA ALA A 17 9.61 -7.32 17.51
C ALA A 17 8.61 -7.93 18.51
N HIS A 18 7.74 -8.81 18.03
CA HIS A 18 6.72 -9.44 18.86
C HIS A 18 7.15 -10.84 19.32
N GLY A 19 7.48 -10.97 20.60
CA GLY A 19 7.72 -12.27 21.22
C GLY A 19 6.51 -13.19 21.05
N GLY A 20 6.77 -14.49 20.81
CA GLY A 20 5.72 -15.50 20.65
C GLY A 20 5.00 -15.51 19.30
N HIS A 21 5.37 -14.64 18.35
CA HIS A 21 4.76 -14.58 17.03
C HIS A 21 5.80 -14.77 15.93
N ALA A 22 5.49 -15.61 14.94
CA ALA A 22 6.35 -15.79 13.79
C ALA A 22 6.32 -14.54 12.89
N THR A 23 7.47 -14.17 12.32
CA THR A 23 7.50 -13.20 11.21
C THR A 23 6.67 -13.73 10.04
N GLY A 24 5.97 -12.84 9.34
CA GLY A 24 5.16 -13.22 8.20
C GLY A 24 5.97 -13.90 7.09
N THR A 25 5.40 -14.93 6.47
CA THR A 25 6.06 -15.71 5.42
C THR A 25 5.15 -15.89 4.21
N ALA A 26 5.77 -16.08 3.05
CA ALA A 26 5.12 -16.44 1.81
C ALA A 26 5.93 -17.54 1.12
N PHE A 27 5.30 -18.65 0.80
CA PHE A 27 5.86 -19.69 -0.07
C PHE A 27 5.34 -19.46 -1.48
N VAL A 28 6.20 -19.57 -2.48
CA VAL A 28 5.85 -19.40 -3.89
C VAL A 28 6.24 -20.65 -4.67
N THR A 29 5.35 -21.09 -5.55
CA THR A 29 5.64 -22.11 -6.56
C THR A 29 5.29 -21.59 -7.95
N TYR A 30 6.06 -22.02 -8.94
CA TYR A 30 5.87 -21.68 -10.34
C TYR A 30 5.20 -22.87 -11.03
N LYS A 31 4.08 -22.60 -11.72
CA LYS A 31 3.41 -23.59 -12.56
C LYS A 31 4.05 -23.63 -13.95
N ALA A 32 3.70 -24.66 -14.73
CA ALA A 32 4.21 -24.85 -16.08
C ALA A 32 3.87 -23.69 -17.04
N ASP A 33 2.79 -22.95 -16.76
CA ASP A 33 2.37 -21.74 -17.49
C ASP A 33 3.04 -20.45 -16.98
N ALA A 34 4.11 -20.57 -16.18
CA ALA A 34 4.81 -19.49 -15.49
C ALA A 34 3.95 -18.68 -14.49
N SER A 35 2.70 -19.08 -14.24
CA SER A 35 1.90 -18.47 -13.19
C SER A 35 2.46 -18.83 -11.81
N ARG A 36 2.29 -17.91 -10.85
CA ARG A 36 2.78 -18.07 -9.48
C ARG A 36 1.63 -18.39 -8.55
N HIS A 37 1.79 -19.45 -7.77
CA HIS A 37 0.88 -19.78 -6.68
C HIS A 37 1.56 -19.52 -5.35
N PHE A 38 0.83 -18.92 -4.40
CA PHE A 38 1.38 -18.47 -3.13
C PHE A 38 0.62 -19.07 -1.95
N VAL A 39 1.35 -19.41 -0.89
CA VAL A 39 0.80 -19.73 0.43
C VAL A 39 1.33 -18.72 1.42
N PHE A 40 0.41 -17.97 2.06
CA PHE A 40 0.74 -16.85 2.93
C PHE A 40 0.46 -17.17 4.39
N ASN A 41 1.40 -16.79 5.26
CA ASN A 41 1.20 -16.62 6.68
C ASN A 41 1.48 -15.15 7.02
N ILE A 42 0.53 -14.26 6.73
CA ILE A 42 0.68 -12.81 6.92
C ILE A 42 -0.30 -12.31 8.00
N ARG A 43 -1.60 -12.44 7.76
CA ARG A 43 -2.66 -11.96 8.67
C ARG A 43 -2.52 -12.48 10.10
N ASN A 44 -2.13 -13.75 10.28
CA ASN A 44 -2.00 -14.40 11.58
C ASN A 44 -0.54 -14.43 12.10
N SER A 45 0.36 -13.69 11.46
CA SER A 45 1.77 -13.56 11.86
C SER A 45 1.99 -12.27 12.65
N ALA A 46 3.23 -11.98 13.04
CA ALA A 46 3.61 -10.69 13.63
C ALA A 46 3.17 -9.48 12.77
N ALA A 47 3.03 -9.64 11.44
CA ALA A 47 2.54 -8.57 10.57
C ALA A 47 1.09 -8.15 10.91
N GLY A 48 0.26 -9.07 11.40
CA GLY A 48 -1.11 -8.78 11.83
C GLY A 48 -1.21 -8.01 13.14
N LEU A 49 -0.09 -7.85 13.86
CA LEU A 49 -0.02 -7.11 15.12
C LEU A 49 0.37 -5.64 14.95
N LEU A 50 0.53 -5.18 13.70
CA LEU A 50 0.91 -3.81 13.34
C LEU A 50 0.18 -2.77 14.18
N ASP A 51 0.91 -1.75 14.64
CA ASP A 51 0.39 -0.68 15.49
C ASP A 51 1.19 0.61 15.30
N ILE A 52 0.65 1.72 15.80
CA ILE A 52 1.39 2.99 15.95
C ILE A 52 1.79 3.15 17.42
N ASP A 53 2.96 2.62 17.76
CA ASP A 53 3.62 2.84 19.05
C ASP A 53 4.39 4.18 19.08
N ASP A 54 5.11 4.43 20.16
CA ASP A 54 5.85 5.69 20.34
C ASP A 54 7.04 5.82 19.37
N ALA A 55 7.66 4.70 18.97
CA ALA A 55 8.72 4.71 17.99
C ALA A 55 8.17 5.07 16.60
N ALA A 56 7.02 4.51 16.22
CA ALA A 56 6.32 4.86 14.99
C ALA A 56 5.86 6.34 15.00
N ARG A 57 5.33 6.83 16.12
CA ARG A 57 4.97 8.26 16.28
C ARG A 57 6.18 9.17 16.08
N HIS A 58 7.33 8.83 16.67
CA HIS A 58 8.55 9.59 16.51
C HIS A 58 9.02 9.62 15.05
N LEU A 59 9.04 8.47 14.38
CA LEU A 59 9.41 8.38 12.97
C LEU A 59 8.47 9.20 12.07
N LEU A 60 7.16 9.09 12.28
CA LEU A 60 6.16 9.86 11.53
C LEU A 60 6.25 11.37 11.81
N ALA A 61 6.72 11.76 12.99
CA ALA A 61 6.93 13.15 13.35
C ALA A 61 8.10 13.80 12.61
N ASP A 62 8.85 13.10 11.78
CA ASP A 62 9.87 13.68 10.90
C ASP A 62 9.67 13.30 9.42
N ALA A 63 8.57 12.61 9.10
CA ALA A 63 8.29 12.16 7.74
C ALA A 63 7.64 13.25 6.87
N ASP A 64 8.27 13.57 5.74
CA ASP A 64 7.73 14.47 4.72
C ASP A 64 6.82 13.76 3.69
N HIS A 65 7.00 12.45 3.56
CA HIS A 65 6.27 11.62 2.61
C HIS A 65 5.93 10.26 3.21
N PHE A 66 4.72 9.77 2.97
CA PHE A 66 4.28 8.43 3.36
C PHE A 66 3.84 7.61 2.15
N HIS A 67 4.38 6.41 2.02
CA HIS A 67 4.03 5.50 0.93
C HIS A 67 3.16 4.35 1.44
N VAL A 68 2.01 4.15 0.81
CA VAL A 68 1.07 3.08 1.12
C VAL A 68 1.09 2.04 0.02
N MET A 69 1.30 0.78 0.41
CA MET A 69 1.07 -0.39 -0.42
C MET A 69 -0.33 -0.94 -0.12
N GLY A 70 -1.25 -1.02 -1.08
CA GLY A 70 -2.61 -1.50 -0.83
C GLY A 70 -2.67 -2.96 -0.38
N SER A 71 -1.65 -3.77 -0.72
CA SER A 71 -1.47 -5.12 -0.15
C SER A 71 -1.25 -5.14 1.38
N SER A 72 -0.91 -4.01 2.00
CA SER A 72 -0.84 -3.87 3.47
C SER A 72 -2.20 -3.72 4.14
N LEU A 73 -3.24 -3.36 3.39
CA LEU A 73 -4.61 -3.26 3.88
C LEU A 73 -5.22 -4.67 3.89
N PHE A 74 -4.77 -5.53 4.80
CA PHE A 74 -5.24 -6.93 4.89
C PHE A 74 -6.11 -7.20 6.12
N SER A 75 -6.34 -6.18 6.96
CA SER A 75 -7.23 -6.20 8.13
C SER A 75 -7.65 -4.79 8.51
N ASP A 76 -8.74 -4.64 9.26
CA ASP A 76 -9.21 -3.35 9.77
C ASP A 76 -8.13 -2.66 10.60
N LYS A 77 -7.42 -3.41 11.47
CA LYS A 77 -6.29 -2.87 12.25
C LYS A 77 -5.20 -2.28 11.36
N ALA A 78 -4.83 -2.96 10.27
CA ALA A 78 -3.81 -2.46 9.35
C ALA A 78 -4.29 -1.21 8.61
N THR A 79 -5.57 -1.18 8.22
CA THR A 79 -6.22 0.00 7.63
C THR A 79 -6.19 1.19 8.60
N ASP A 80 -6.56 0.99 9.87
CA ASP A 80 -6.55 2.05 10.88
C ASP A 80 -5.14 2.64 11.08
N VAL A 81 -4.12 1.79 11.13
CA VAL A 81 -2.72 2.22 11.21
C VAL A 81 -2.34 3.06 9.99
N VAL A 82 -2.66 2.61 8.78
CA VAL A 82 -2.35 3.34 7.54
C VAL A 82 -3.05 4.70 7.51
N LEU A 83 -4.33 4.76 7.89
CA LEU A 83 -5.09 6.00 7.90
C LEU A 83 -4.56 6.98 8.97
N ALA A 84 -4.19 6.48 10.14
CA ALA A 84 -3.61 7.30 11.20
C ALA A 84 -2.22 7.85 10.81
N ALA A 85 -1.36 7.04 10.18
CA ALA A 85 -0.07 7.48 9.66
C ALA A 85 -0.21 8.51 8.52
N THR A 86 -1.17 8.27 7.61
CA THR A 86 -1.55 9.21 6.54
C THR A 86 -1.95 10.55 7.14
N ALA A 87 -2.86 10.55 8.11
CA ALA A 87 -3.31 11.77 8.78
C ALA A 87 -2.16 12.52 9.48
N ALA A 88 -1.26 11.80 10.16
CA ALA A 88 -0.10 12.40 10.83
C ALA A 88 0.84 13.13 9.87
N VAL A 89 1.12 12.55 8.70
CA VAL A 89 1.98 13.17 7.68
C VAL A 89 1.27 14.33 6.98
N LYS A 90 0.00 14.15 6.58
CA LYS A 90 -0.80 15.22 5.94
C LYS A 90 -1.00 16.43 6.86
N ALA A 91 -1.17 16.23 8.17
CA ALA A 91 -1.34 17.31 9.15
C ALA A 91 -0.13 18.27 9.21
N ARG A 92 1.04 17.84 8.74
CA ARG A 92 2.27 18.63 8.66
C ARG A 92 2.52 19.22 7.28
N GLY A 93 1.62 19.00 6.32
CA GLY A 93 1.80 19.36 4.92
C GLY A 93 2.65 18.38 4.12
N GLY A 94 2.93 17.19 4.66
CA GLY A 94 3.58 16.12 3.92
C GLY A 94 2.69 15.53 2.83
N THR A 95 3.27 14.66 2.01
CA THR A 95 2.58 14.05 0.85
C THR A 95 2.41 12.55 1.01
N VAL A 96 1.45 11.96 0.30
CA VAL A 96 1.17 10.53 0.33
C VAL A 96 1.18 9.94 -1.06
N SER A 97 1.90 8.83 -1.23
CA SER A 97 1.82 8.00 -2.43
C SER A 97 1.12 6.68 -2.15
N PHE A 98 0.38 6.19 -3.13
CA PHE A 98 -0.38 4.95 -3.00
C PHE A 98 -0.16 4.05 -4.22
N ASP A 99 0.38 2.86 -3.98
CA ASP A 99 0.41 1.77 -4.96
C ASP A 99 -0.65 0.73 -4.56
N PRO A 100 -1.74 0.57 -5.34
CA PRO A 100 -2.83 -0.31 -4.96
C PRO A 100 -2.33 -1.76 -4.80
N ASN A 101 -1.56 -2.30 -5.75
CA ASN A 101 -0.97 -3.65 -5.73
C ASN A 101 -1.85 -4.70 -5.00
N VAL A 102 -3.14 -4.71 -5.29
CA VAL A 102 -4.13 -5.54 -4.61
C VAL A 102 -4.48 -6.73 -5.49
N ARG A 103 -4.63 -7.89 -4.85
CA ARG A 103 -5.10 -9.08 -5.55
C ARG A 103 -6.59 -8.94 -5.87
N ARG A 104 -7.00 -9.34 -7.07
CA ARG A 104 -8.40 -9.23 -7.54
C ARG A 104 -9.38 -9.93 -6.60
N GLU A 105 -8.96 -11.02 -5.96
CA GLU A 105 -9.74 -11.79 -5.01
C GLU A 105 -10.04 -11.01 -3.72
N ILE A 106 -9.12 -10.13 -3.29
CA ILE A 106 -9.31 -9.28 -2.10
C ILE A 106 -10.31 -8.15 -2.39
N MET A 107 -10.44 -7.75 -3.67
CA MET A 107 -11.33 -6.66 -4.09
C MET A 107 -12.80 -7.05 -4.23
N GLN A 108 -13.12 -8.34 -4.10
CA GLN A 108 -14.51 -8.81 -3.99
C GLN A 108 -15.08 -8.60 -2.58
N ASP A 109 -14.23 -8.28 -1.61
CA ASP A 109 -14.63 -7.91 -0.26
C ASP A 109 -14.96 -6.41 -0.22
N SER A 110 -16.23 -6.08 0.05
CA SER A 110 -16.72 -4.70 0.08
C SER A 110 -16.07 -3.87 1.19
N SER A 111 -15.68 -4.50 2.31
CA SER A 111 -14.96 -3.82 3.39
C SER A 111 -13.60 -3.32 2.91
N MET A 112 -12.91 -4.13 2.11
CA MET A 112 -11.59 -3.79 1.62
C MET A 112 -11.61 -2.69 0.57
N ARG A 113 -12.67 -2.64 -0.24
CA ARG A 113 -12.85 -1.56 -1.20
C ARG A 113 -12.96 -0.20 -0.52
N GLY A 114 -13.74 -0.11 0.55
CA GLY A 114 -13.88 1.12 1.34
C GLY A 114 -12.55 1.59 1.94
N ALA A 115 -11.70 0.67 2.40
CA ALA A 115 -10.36 1.00 2.89
C ALA A 115 -9.47 1.58 1.77
N LEU A 116 -9.45 0.97 0.59
CA LEU A 116 -8.67 1.44 -0.55
C LEU A 116 -9.14 2.83 -1.01
N ASP A 117 -10.46 3.06 -1.06
CA ASP A 117 -11.04 4.37 -1.43
C ASP A 117 -10.67 5.44 -0.39
N SER A 118 -10.64 5.09 0.90
CA SER A 118 -10.26 6.02 1.99
C SER A 118 -8.79 6.45 1.92
N VAL A 119 -7.90 5.55 1.47
CA VAL A 119 -6.48 5.87 1.22
C VAL A 119 -6.35 6.70 -0.06
N LEU A 120 -7.05 6.33 -1.13
CA LEU A 120 -7.02 7.06 -2.40
C LEU A 120 -7.45 8.52 -2.22
N ALA A 121 -8.47 8.78 -1.40
CA ALA A 121 -8.96 10.13 -1.12
C ALA A 121 -7.90 11.05 -0.47
N GLN A 122 -6.83 10.48 0.11
CA GLN A 122 -5.74 11.22 0.75
C GLN A 122 -4.43 11.14 -0.05
N THR A 123 -4.46 10.53 -1.23
CA THR A 123 -3.29 10.27 -2.07
C THR A 123 -2.96 11.49 -2.93
N ASP A 124 -1.69 11.89 -2.92
CA ASP A 124 -1.14 12.92 -3.81
C ASP A 124 -0.51 12.27 -5.07
N VAL A 125 0.14 11.11 -4.91
CA VAL A 125 0.81 10.38 -6.00
C VAL A 125 0.27 8.96 -6.11
N PHE A 126 -0.48 8.68 -7.18
CA PHE A 126 -1.08 7.37 -7.40
C PHE A 126 -0.24 6.53 -8.36
N LEU A 127 0.01 5.27 -8.00
CA LEU A 127 0.93 4.36 -8.70
C LEU A 127 0.22 3.07 -9.15
N PRO A 128 -0.86 3.12 -9.96
CA PRO A 128 -1.58 1.93 -10.39
C PRO A 128 -0.82 1.16 -11.48
N SER A 129 -1.13 -0.13 -11.62
CA SER A 129 -0.90 -0.86 -12.87
C SER A 129 -2.15 -0.89 -13.75
N GLY A 130 -1.99 -1.18 -15.05
CA GLY A 130 -3.03 -1.09 -16.09
C GLY A 130 -4.48 -1.33 -15.64
N SER A 131 -4.82 -2.55 -15.23
CA SER A 131 -6.21 -2.86 -14.83
C SER A 131 -6.61 -2.31 -13.46
N GLU A 132 -5.66 -1.94 -12.61
CA GLU A 132 -5.96 -1.40 -11.27
C GLU A 132 -6.52 0.02 -11.35
N LEU A 133 -6.12 0.80 -12.33
CA LEU A 133 -6.61 2.16 -12.56
C LEU A 133 -8.15 2.20 -12.64
N LEU A 134 -8.74 1.31 -13.43
CA LEU A 134 -10.19 1.24 -13.65
C LEU A 134 -10.97 0.83 -12.40
N LEU A 135 -10.32 0.28 -11.38
CA LEU A 135 -10.99 -0.17 -10.16
C LEU A 135 -11.39 1.00 -9.25
N PHE A 136 -10.70 2.12 -9.41
CA PHE A 136 -10.88 3.35 -8.64
C PHE A 136 -11.67 4.42 -9.40
N SER A 137 -12.18 4.07 -10.59
CA SER A 137 -12.87 4.96 -11.49
C SER A 137 -14.25 4.40 -11.84
N SER A 138 -15.19 5.30 -12.11
CA SER A 138 -16.49 4.98 -12.71
C SER A 138 -16.43 4.97 -14.24
N ALA A 139 -15.35 5.49 -14.83
CA ALA A 139 -15.15 5.52 -16.27
C ALA A 139 -14.91 4.11 -16.85
N GLY A 140 -15.38 3.90 -18.08
CA GLY A 140 -15.20 2.65 -18.82
C GLY A 140 -13.87 2.53 -19.57
N ASP A 141 -13.04 3.56 -19.56
CA ASP A 141 -11.77 3.62 -20.28
C ASP A 141 -10.65 4.31 -19.48
N GLU A 142 -9.41 4.12 -19.93
CA GLU A 142 -8.19 4.60 -19.27
C GLU A 142 -8.15 6.14 -19.18
N GLN A 143 -8.52 6.84 -20.26
CA GLN A 143 -8.46 8.30 -20.33
C GLN A 143 -9.46 8.94 -19.37
N GLY A 144 -10.69 8.44 -19.35
CA GLY A 144 -11.72 8.87 -18.41
C GLY A 144 -11.33 8.57 -16.96
N ALA A 145 -10.69 7.43 -16.70
CA ALA A 145 -10.21 7.10 -15.36
C ALA A 145 -9.08 8.03 -14.89
N ILE A 146 -8.12 8.35 -15.76
CA ILE A 146 -7.08 9.34 -15.45
C ILE A 146 -7.72 10.70 -15.14
N ALA A 147 -8.63 11.18 -16.00
CA ALA A 147 -9.28 12.46 -15.81
C ALA A 147 -10.12 12.53 -14.52
N GLU A 148 -10.88 11.46 -14.22
CA GLU A 148 -11.65 11.35 -12.98
C GLU A 148 -10.74 11.41 -11.76
N LEU A 149 -9.66 10.63 -11.75
CA LEU A 149 -8.75 10.52 -10.61
C LEU A 149 -7.95 11.80 -10.36
N LEU A 150 -7.45 12.46 -11.41
CA LEU A 150 -6.83 13.78 -11.30
C LEU A 150 -7.86 14.82 -10.81
N GLY A 151 -9.11 14.74 -11.29
CA GLY A 151 -10.21 15.59 -10.84
C GLY A 151 -10.59 15.43 -9.36
N ARG A 152 -10.22 14.30 -8.73
CA ARG A 152 -10.39 14.07 -7.28
C ARG A 152 -9.29 14.69 -6.43
N GLY A 153 -8.31 15.37 -7.03
CA GLY A 153 -7.22 16.06 -6.32
C GLY A 153 -5.91 15.27 -6.23
N ILE A 154 -5.80 14.12 -6.90
CA ILE A 154 -4.52 13.43 -7.07
C ILE A 154 -3.62 14.31 -7.96
N ALA A 155 -2.43 14.63 -7.47
CA ALA A 155 -1.51 15.52 -8.16
C ALA A 155 -0.73 14.84 -9.30
N CYS A 156 -0.56 13.52 -9.22
CA CYS A 156 0.20 12.74 -10.20
C CYS A 156 -0.30 11.30 -10.26
N ILE A 157 -0.40 10.75 -11.47
CA ILE A 157 -0.61 9.32 -11.71
C ILE A 157 0.57 8.77 -12.52
N ALA A 158 1.34 7.85 -11.93
CA ALA A 158 2.36 7.08 -12.66
C ALA A 158 1.82 5.69 -12.99
N LEU A 159 1.29 5.54 -14.19
CA LEU A 159 0.67 4.31 -14.68
C LEU A 159 1.73 3.30 -15.13
N LYS A 160 1.87 2.20 -14.40
CA LYS A 160 2.82 1.11 -14.71
C LYS A 160 2.27 0.21 -15.83
N ARG A 161 3.07 0.00 -16.89
CA ARG A 161 2.77 -0.87 -18.04
C ARG A 161 3.68 -2.09 -18.15
N GLY A 162 4.33 -2.49 -17.05
CA GLY A 162 5.21 -3.65 -17.03
C GLY A 162 6.40 -3.48 -17.97
N ALA A 163 6.55 -4.38 -18.95
CA ALA A 163 7.66 -4.31 -19.92
C ALA A 163 7.58 -3.08 -20.84
N ASP A 164 6.39 -2.51 -21.03
CA ASP A 164 6.17 -1.33 -21.87
C ASP A 164 6.50 -0.01 -21.16
N GLY A 165 7.08 -0.08 -19.95
CA GLY A 165 7.49 1.08 -19.16
C GLY A 165 6.37 1.67 -18.31
N ALA A 166 6.28 3.00 -18.27
CA ALA A 166 5.29 3.74 -17.49
C ALA A 166 4.90 5.05 -18.18
N VAL A 167 3.72 5.58 -17.84
CA VAL A 167 3.23 6.87 -18.34
C VAL A 167 2.89 7.77 -17.15
N TYR A 168 3.32 9.03 -17.23
CA TYR A 168 3.02 10.07 -16.25
C TYR A 168 1.83 10.91 -16.72
N HIS A 169 0.89 11.14 -15.80
CA HIS A 169 -0.30 11.97 -15.99
C HIS A 169 -0.47 12.94 -14.82
#